data_AF-A0A7S4V810-F1
#
_entry.id   AF-A0A7S4V810-F1
#
_cell.length_a   1.000
_cell.length_b   1.000
_cell.length_c   1.000
_cell.angle_alpha   90.00
_cell.angle_beta   90.00
_cell.angle_gamma   90.00
#
_symmetry.space_group_name_H-M   'P 1'
#
loop_
_entity.id
_entity.type
_entity.pdbx_description
1 polymer ?
#
loop_
_entity_poly.entity_id
_entity_poly.type
_entity_poly.pdbx_seq_one_letter_code
_entity_poly.pdbx_strand_id
1 'polypeptide(L)'
;AGVFVSRTSGAFFTAPMWVLWLMPFLQCANLIFFYAVATTHFWYNYTLLIPCFYVGLLGGAVYVNGFTRINLDLPVETREFALSSASVADTFGIVFADSVSLFIQSCLYQANSIDGAAVQCPVGGKR
;
A
#
# COMPACT_ATOMS: atom_id res chain seq x y z
N ALA A 1 -2.50 7.89 -13.08
CA ALA A 1 -3.62 7.49 -13.96
C ALA A 1 -4.44 6.30 -13.41
N GLY A 2 -3.83 5.22 -12.92
CA GLY A 2 -4.57 4.03 -12.44
C GLY A 2 -5.54 4.29 -11.27
N VAL A 3 -5.17 5.16 -10.33
CA VAL A 3 -6.03 5.55 -9.19
C VAL A 3 -7.31 6.28 -9.63
N PHE A 4 -7.26 7.05 -10.71
CA PHE A 4 -8.43 7.76 -11.25
C PHE A 4 -9.42 6.81 -11.91
N VAL A 5 -8.92 5.81 -12.66
CA VAL A 5 -9.77 4.77 -13.27
C VAL A 5 -10.43 3.91 -12.19
N SER A 6 -9.68 3.56 -11.14
CA SER A 6 -10.20 2.78 -10.01
C SER A 6 -11.27 3.52 -9.19
N ARG A 7 -11.11 4.84 -8.98
CA ARG A 7 -12.13 5.65 -8.30
C ARG A 7 -13.42 5.82 -9.12
N THR A 8 -13.32 5.88 -10.45
CA THR A 8 -14.50 5.92 -11.33
C THR A 8 -15.21 4.57 -11.43
N SER A 9 -14.47 3.44 -11.44
CA SER A 9 -15.06 2.10 -11.50
C SER A 9 -15.63 1.61 -10.15
N GLY A 10 -15.06 2.03 -9.02
CA GLY A 10 -15.55 1.70 -7.68
C GLY A 10 -16.93 2.29 -7.35
N ALA A 11 -17.39 3.29 -8.10
CA ALA A 11 -18.74 3.82 -7.99
C ALA A 11 -19.82 2.88 -8.56
N PHE A 12 -19.45 1.89 -9.39
CA PHE A 12 -20.39 1.02 -10.10
C PHE A 12 -20.36 -0.45 -9.62
N PHE A 13 -19.34 -0.87 -8.88
CA PHE A 13 -19.17 -2.28 -8.47
C PHE A 13 -18.71 -2.39 -7.01
N THR A 14 -19.68 -2.66 -6.12
CA THR A 14 -19.43 -2.95 -4.70
C THR A 14 -18.77 -4.32 -4.58
N ALA A 15 -17.47 -4.36 -4.28
CA ALA A 15 -16.74 -5.60 -4.13
C ALA A 15 -17.17 -6.37 -2.85
N PRO A 16 -17.24 -7.72 -2.89
CA PRO A 16 -17.63 -8.55 -1.75
C PRO A 16 -16.63 -8.47 -0.58
N MET A 17 -17.07 -8.79 0.66
CA MET A 17 -16.24 -8.71 1.91
C MET A 17 -14.88 -9.39 1.77
N TRP A 18 -14.86 -10.48 1.01
CA TRP A 18 -13.70 -11.34 0.80
C TRP A 18 -12.56 -10.63 0.06
N VAL A 19 -12.89 -9.72 -0.86
CA VAL A 19 -11.91 -8.91 -1.58
C VAL A 19 -11.20 -7.93 -0.63
N LEU A 20 -11.92 -7.39 0.36
CA LEU A 20 -11.37 -6.45 1.34
C LEU A 20 -10.27 -7.10 2.22
N TRP A 21 -10.40 -8.39 2.51
CA TRP A 21 -9.40 -9.17 3.25
C TRP A 21 -8.26 -9.71 2.36
N LEU A 22 -8.56 -10.03 1.10
CA LEU A 22 -7.57 -10.48 0.14
C LEU A 22 -6.58 -9.35 -0.25
N MET A 23 -7.06 -8.11 -0.28
CA MET A 23 -6.29 -6.95 -0.75
C MET A 23 -5.05 -6.61 0.10
N PRO A 24 -5.09 -6.56 1.44
CA PRO A 24 -3.89 -6.41 2.27
C PRO A 24 -2.84 -7.49 2.01
N PHE A 25 -3.28 -8.74 1.84
CA PHE A 25 -2.38 -9.84 1.53
C PHE A 25 -1.70 -9.66 0.17
N LEU A 26 -2.47 -9.22 -0.83
CA LEU A 26 -1.95 -8.94 -2.16
C LEU A 26 -1.01 -7.73 -2.17
N GLN A 27 -1.24 -6.72 -1.31
CA GLN A 27 -0.31 -5.60 -1.13
C GLN A 27 1.02 -6.05 -0.53
N CYS A 28 1.00 -6.90 0.51
CA CYS A 28 2.22 -7.49 1.06
C CYS A 28 2.98 -8.31 0.01
N ALA A 29 2.28 -9.11 -0.80
CA ALA A 29 2.90 -9.89 -1.87
C ALA A 29 3.57 -9.00 -2.93
N ASN A 30 2.91 -7.90 -3.34
CA ASN A 30 3.50 -6.93 -4.26
C ASN A 30 4.72 -6.21 -3.67
N LEU A 31 4.68 -5.86 -2.38
CA LEU A 31 5.82 -5.25 -1.69
C LEU A 31 7.04 -6.19 -1.67
N ILE A 32 6.83 -7.48 -1.37
CA ILE A 32 7.89 -8.50 -1.41
C ILE A 32 8.45 -8.64 -2.83
N PHE A 33 7.59 -8.65 -3.84
CA PHE A 33 8.01 -8.72 -5.24
C PHE A 33 8.88 -7.52 -5.63
N PHE A 34 8.45 -6.30 -5.32
CA PHE A 34 9.24 -5.09 -5.61
C PHE A 34 10.56 -5.06 -4.83
N TYR A 35 10.56 -5.49 -3.56
CA TYR A 35 11.78 -5.61 -2.77
C TYR A 35 12.77 -6.63 -3.37
N ALA A 36 12.27 -7.80 -3.82
CA ALA A 36 13.08 -8.82 -4.48
C ALA A 36 13.68 -8.33 -5.81
N VAL A 37 12.90 -7.59 -6.61
CA VAL A 37 13.38 -6.96 -7.85
C VAL A 37 14.45 -5.90 -7.54
N ALA A 38 14.25 -5.12 -6.48
CA ALA A 38 15.19 -4.06 -6.09
C ALA A 38 16.51 -4.59 -5.50
N THR A 39 16.54 -5.77 -4.89
CA THR A 39 17.80 -6.38 -4.40
C THR A 39 18.54 -7.17 -5.48
N THR A 40 17.82 -7.83 -6.39
CA THR A 40 18.45 -8.66 -7.45
C THR A 40 18.80 -7.88 -8.71
N HIS A 41 18.30 -6.64 -8.87
CA HIS A 41 18.40 -5.85 -10.10
C HIS A 41 17.99 -6.61 -11.37
N PHE A 42 17.17 -7.67 -11.22
CA PHE A 42 16.91 -8.63 -12.29
C PHE A 42 16.10 -8.05 -13.44
N TRP A 43 15.33 -6.97 -13.20
CA TRP A 43 14.41 -6.42 -14.18
C TRP A 43 14.30 -4.88 -14.10
N TYR A 44 15.04 -4.18 -14.96
CA TYR A 44 15.02 -2.72 -15.09
C TYR A 44 14.59 -2.31 -16.51
N ASN A 45 13.37 -2.64 -16.89
CA ASN A 45 12.77 -2.30 -18.19
C ASN A 45 11.46 -1.55 -18.00
N TYR A 46 11.00 -0.81 -19.01
CA TYR A 46 9.72 -0.07 -19.01
C TYR A 46 8.50 -0.94 -18.63
N THR A 47 8.60 -2.26 -18.74
CA THR A 47 7.59 -3.23 -18.29
C THR A 47 7.25 -3.13 -16.80
N LEU A 48 8.14 -2.58 -15.95
CA LEU A 48 7.89 -2.37 -14.52
C LEU A 48 6.72 -1.39 -14.24
N LEU A 49 6.36 -0.54 -15.20
CA LEU A 49 5.20 0.34 -15.10
C LEU A 49 3.88 -0.43 -15.03
N ILE A 50 3.80 -1.63 -15.61
CA ILE A 50 2.59 -2.45 -15.64
C ILE A 50 2.19 -2.93 -14.23
N PRO A 51 3.06 -3.62 -13.46
CA PRO A 51 2.73 -4.01 -12.09
C PRO A 51 2.57 -2.78 -11.16
N CYS A 52 3.31 -1.69 -11.40
CA CYS A 52 3.13 -0.45 -10.64
C CYS A 52 1.74 0.17 -10.86
N PHE A 53 1.26 0.17 -12.12
CA PHE A 53 -0.09 0.62 -12.44
C PHE A 53 -1.17 -0.29 -11.82
N TYR A 54 -0.95 -1.61 -11.84
CA TYR A 54 -1.84 -2.58 -11.22
C TYR A 54 -1.95 -2.41 -9.70
N VAL A 55 -0.83 -2.23 -9.01
CA VAL A 55 -0.79 -1.94 -7.56
C VAL A 55 -1.53 -0.64 -7.25
N GLY A 56 -1.33 0.41 -8.04
CA GLY A 56 -2.06 1.67 -7.88
C GLY A 56 -3.57 1.52 -8.08
N LEU A 57 -3.99 0.67 -9.04
CA LEU A 57 -5.41 0.38 -9.28
C LEU A 57 -6.03 -0.39 -8.11
N LEU A 58 -5.34 -1.40 -7.59
CA LEU A 58 -5.77 -2.16 -6.41
C LEU A 58 -5.90 -1.28 -5.16
N GLY A 59 -4.91 -0.43 -4.87
CA GLY A 59 -4.95 0.47 -3.73
C GLY A 59 -6.14 1.44 -3.78
N GLY A 60 -6.42 2.01 -4.97
CA GLY A 60 -7.60 2.85 -5.18
C GLY A 60 -8.93 2.11 -5.00
N ALA A 61 -8.99 0.83 -5.38
CA ALA A 61 -10.18 0.00 -5.25
C ALA A 61 -10.47 -0.34 -3.79
N VAL A 62 -9.44 -0.66 -2.99
CA VAL A 62 -9.57 -0.89 -1.53
C VAL A 62 -10.21 0.30 -0.85
N TYR A 63 -9.69 1.50 -1.13
CA TYR A 63 -10.12 2.72 -0.47
C TYR A 63 -11.62 2.98 -0.72
N VAL A 64 -12.04 3.00 -1.99
CA VAL A 64 -13.44 3.27 -2.33
C VAL A 64 -14.37 2.18 -1.79
N ASN A 65 -13.99 0.90 -1.90
CA ASN A 65 -14.84 -0.20 -1.42
C ASN A 65 -14.97 -0.22 0.10
N GLY A 66 -13.90 0.09 0.85
CA GLY A 66 -13.93 0.18 2.31
C GLY A 66 -14.85 1.29 2.82
N PHE A 67 -14.75 2.50 2.24
CA PHE A 67 -15.60 3.62 2.63
C PHE A 67 -17.07 3.43 2.23
N THR A 68 -17.36 2.87 1.05
CA THR A 68 -18.74 2.57 0.63
C THR A 68 -19.38 1.52 1.53
N ARG A 69 -18.63 0.50 1.94
CA ARG A 69 -19.06 -0.53 2.91
C ARG A 69 -19.46 0.06 4.26
N ILE A 70 -18.58 0.86 4.86
CA ILE A 70 -18.84 1.52 6.14
C ILE A 70 -20.11 2.39 6.03
N ASN A 71 -20.36 2.98 4.86
CA ASN A 71 -21.57 3.76 4.63
C ASN A 71 -22.85 2.94 4.48
N LEU A 72 -22.78 1.69 4.00
CA LEU A 72 -23.93 0.81 3.74
C LEU A 72 -24.28 -0.10 4.93
N ASP A 73 -23.27 -0.61 5.64
CA ASP A 73 -23.46 -1.58 6.73
C ASP A 73 -23.81 -0.91 8.08
N LEU A 74 -23.58 0.41 8.25
CA LEU A 74 -23.84 1.11 9.51
C LEU A 74 -25.07 2.03 9.46
N PRO A 75 -25.86 2.08 10.56
CA PRO A 75 -26.96 3.03 10.71
C PRO A 75 -26.43 4.47 10.80
N VAL A 76 -27.24 5.42 10.33
CA VAL A 76 -26.88 6.85 10.17
C VAL A 76 -26.31 7.47 11.45
N GLU A 77 -26.84 7.06 12.61
CA GLU A 77 -26.45 7.58 13.93
C GLU A 77 -25.00 7.23 14.34
N THR A 78 -24.49 6.06 13.93
CA THR A 78 -23.11 5.62 14.28
C THR A 78 -22.14 5.71 13.12
N ARG A 79 -22.64 5.96 11.90
CA ARG A 79 -21.85 6.06 10.66
C ARG A 79 -20.78 7.13 10.74
N GLU A 80 -21.11 8.30 11.27
CA GLU A 80 -20.20 9.46 11.33
C GLU A 80 -19.01 9.19 12.27
N PHE A 81 -19.29 8.55 13.40
CA PHE A 81 -18.28 8.14 14.36
C PHE A 81 -17.39 7.01 13.82
N ALA A 82 -17.98 6.02 13.14
CA ALA A 82 -17.24 4.93 12.52
C ALA A 82 -16.36 5.39 11.36
N LEU A 83 -16.88 6.27 10.50
CA LEU A 83 -16.10 6.88 9.41
C LEU A 83 -14.92 7.69 9.95
N SER A 84 -15.15 8.49 10.99
CA SER A 84 -14.10 9.27 11.64
C SER A 84 -13.03 8.36 12.25
N SER A 85 -13.45 7.32 12.97
CA SER A 85 -12.55 6.32 13.58
C SER A 85 -11.74 5.57 12.52
N ALA A 86 -12.36 5.15 11.42
CA ALA A 86 -11.68 4.49 10.31
C ALA A 86 -10.67 5.41 9.62
N SER A 87 -11.01 6.69 9.42
CA SER A 87 -10.09 7.67 8.82
C SER A 87 -8.87 7.94 9.69
N VAL A 88 -9.04 7.96 11.02
CA VAL A 88 -7.92 8.09 11.96
C VAL A 88 -7.04 6.84 11.90
N ALA A 89 -7.64 5.65 11.93
CA ALA A 89 -6.89 4.39 11.82
C ALA A 89 -6.10 4.28 10.50
N ASP A 90 -6.68 4.71 9.38
CA ASP A 90 -6.01 4.75 8.07
C ASP A 90 -4.79 5.67 8.09
N THR A 91 -4.95 6.88 8.65
CA THR A 91 -3.84 7.85 8.78
C THR A 91 -2.71 7.29 9.65
N PHE A 92 -3.04 6.69 10.79
CA PHE A 92 -2.03 6.05 11.65
C PHE A 92 -1.31 4.91 10.94
N GLY A 93 -2.04 4.08 10.19
CA GLY A 93 -1.48 3.00 9.38
C GLY A 93 -0.50 3.52 8.33
N ILE A 94 -0.83 4.61 7.65
CA ILE A 94 0.04 5.25 6.64
C ILE A 94 1.32 5.78 7.31
N VAL A 95 1.21 6.50 8.42
CA VAL A 95 2.39 7.05 9.13
C VAL A 95 3.31 5.92 9.62
N PHE A 96 2.74 4.83 10.14
CA PHE A 96 3.51 3.67 10.57
C PHE A 96 4.18 2.98 9.38
N ALA A 97 3.46 2.79 8.28
CA ALA A 97 4.00 2.19 7.06
C ALA A 97 5.14 3.02 6.45
N ASP A 98 5.01 4.35 6.44
CA ASP A 98 6.04 5.28 5.95
C ASP A 98 7.30 5.20 6.83
N SER A 99 7.12 5.17 8.16
CA SER A 99 8.21 4.99 9.12
C SER A 99 8.98 3.69 8.84
N VAL A 100 8.28 2.56 8.66
CA VAL A 100 8.89 1.27 8.33
C VAL A 100 9.56 1.28 6.96
N SER A 101 8.96 1.95 5.97
CA SER A 101 9.50 2.09 4.61
C SER A 101 10.87 2.77 4.62
N LEU A 102 11.05 3.83 5.40
CA LEU A 102 12.34 4.52 5.54
C LEU A 102 13.44 3.59 6.09
N PHE A 103 13.11 2.73 7.06
CA PHE A 103 14.04 1.73 7.57
C PHE A 103 14.39 0.67 6.50
N ILE A 104 13.39 0.16 5.78
CA ILE A 104 13.61 -0.83 4.70
C ILE A 104 14.49 -0.24 3.60
N GLN A 105 14.21 1.00 3.17
CA GLN A 105 14.98 1.70 2.15
C GLN A 105 16.45 1.85 2.56
N SER A 106 16.69 2.19 3.83
CA SER A 106 18.05 2.36 4.34
C SER A 106 18.85 1.05 4.35
N CYS A 107 18.20 -0.08 4.65
CA CYS A 107 18.85 -1.41 4.57
C CYS A 107 19.14 -1.81 3.13
N LEU A 108 18.23 -1.48 2.21
CA LEU A 108 18.41 -1.74 0.79
C LEU A 108 19.58 -0.92 0.20
N TYR A 109 19.73 0.33 0.64
CA TYR A 109 20.85 1.21 0.22
C TYR A 109 22.20 0.67 0.75
N GLN A 110 22.24 0.20 2.00
CA GLN A 110 23.41 -0.45 2.57
C GLN A 110 23.77 -1.74 1.81
N ALA A 111 22.77 -2.56 1.43
CA ALA A 111 23.00 -3.77 0.65
C ALA A 111 23.53 -3.48 -0.77
N ASN A 112 23.18 -2.33 -1.36
CA ASN A 112 23.62 -1.91 -2.68
C ASN A 112 24.87 -0.99 -2.68
N SER A 113 25.49 -0.76 -1.51
CA SER A 113 26.69 0.09 -1.36
C SER A 113 26.52 1.52 -1.90
N ILE A 114 25.34 2.13 -1.71
CA ILE A 114 25.05 3.51 -2.12
C ILE A 114 25.06 4.43 -0.89
N ASP A 115 25.92 5.47 -0.90
CA ASP A 115 26.01 6.47 0.16
C ASP A 115 24.90 7.52 0.01
N GLY A 116 24.12 7.77 1.08
CA GLY A 116 23.00 8.72 1.07
C GLY A 116 21.74 8.33 1.88
N ALA A 117 21.81 7.34 2.77
CA ALA A 117 20.66 6.92 3.57
C ALA A 117 20.28 7.99 4.62
N ALA A 118 18.99 8.37 4.67
CA ALA A 118 18.46 9.35 5.63
C ALA A 118 18.40 8.82 7.07
N VAL A 119 18.39 7.50 7.27
CA VAL A 119 18.44 6.84 8.59
C VAL A 119 19.39 5.65 8.56
N GLN A 120 20.03 5.35 9.69
CA GLN A 120 20.94 4.20 9.80
C GLN A 120 20.14 2.91 10.00
N CYS A 121 20.53 1.84 9.29
CA CYS A 121 19.76 0.61 9.42
C CYS A 121 19.96 -0.06 10.79
N PRO A 122 18.88 -0.34 11.56
CA PRO A 122 18.99 -0.91 12.90
C PRO A 122 19.53 -2.35 12.90
N VAL A 123 19.51 -3.02 11.75
CA VAL A 123 20.05 -4.37 11.53
C VAL A 123 21.48 -4.30 10.93
N GLY A 124 22.21 -3.22 11.20
CA GLY A 124 23.57 -2.99 10.73
C GLY A 124 24.62 -3.84 11.47
N GLY A 125 24.61 -5.15 11.24
CA GLY A 125 25.80 -5.98 11.41
C GLY A 125 26.78 -5.66 10.29
N LYS A 126 27.94 -5.09 10.63
CA LYS A 126 29.07 -4.87 9.72
C LYS A 126 29.35 -6.15 8.91
N ARG A 127 29.44 -6.03 7.59
CA ARG A 127 30.44 -6.78 6.82
C ARG A 127 31.37 -5.77 6.19
#